data_AF-A0A382REY2-F1
#
_entry.id   AF-A0A382REY2-F1
#
_cell.length_a   1.000
_cell.length_b   1.000
_cell.length_c   1.000
_cell.angle_alpha   90.00
_cell.angle_beta   90.00
_cell.angle_gamma   90.00
#
_symmetry.space_group_name_H-M   'P 1'
#
loop_
_entity.id
_entity.type
_entity.pdbx_description
1 polymer ?
#
loop_
_entity_poly.entity_id
_entity_poly.type
_entity_poly.pdbx_seq_one_letter_code
_entity_poly.pdbx_strand_id
1 'polypeptide(L)'
;MCGRKTLTKGKIEIMEELFVDEWEDDFDWEPSYNIAPTQISPILLNDGKRKVKPMYWGLVPSWAKDKTISAKMINARSETLGEKPSFQSLIYQKRCIVISDGYFEWKREGSKKIPYYIRDPDGKLLPMAGLWDEWIDKQEKRWLTYT
;
A
#
# COMPACT_ATOMS: atom_id res chain seq x y z
N MET A 1 1.02 14.32 -2.36
CA MET A 1 0.37 13.04 -2.01
C MET A 1 0.93 12.04 -2.98
N CYS A 2 1.62 11.04 -2.44
CA CYS A 2 2.35 10.08 -3.24
C CYS A 2 1.38 9.26 -4.09
N GLY A 3 1.60 9.23 -5.41
CA GLY A 3 0.79 8.47 -6.36
C GLY A 3 1.61 7.50 -7.20
N ARG A 4 2.87 7.27 -6.83
CA ARG A 4 3.74 6.31 -7.49
C ARG A 4 4.85 5.84 -6.57
N LYS A 5 5.00 4.53 -6.43
CA LYS A 5 6.06 3.91 -5.64
C LYS A 5 6.85 2.90 -6.45
N THR A 6 8.02 2.54 -5.96
CA THR A 6 8.87 1.47 -6.48
C THR A 6 8.97 0.36 -5.45
N LEU A 7 9.15 -0.85 -5.93
CA LEU A 7 9.60 -1.99 -5.14
C LEU A 7 10.38 -2.89 -6.09
N THR A 8 11.67 -2.63 -6.18
CA THR A 8 12.61 -3.27 -7.11
C THR A 8 13.31 -4.49 -6.52
N LYS A 9 13.12 -4.74 -5.23
CA LYS A 9 13.57 -5.94 -4.52
C LYS A 9 12.64 -7.12 -4.78
N GLY A 10 13.23 -8.30 -4.93
CA GLY A 10 12.51 -9.56 -5.08
C GLY A 10 11.96 -10.11 -3.76
N LYS A 11 11.16 -11.19 -3.84
CA LYS A 11 10.55 -11.87 -2.69
C LYS A 11 11.55 -12.17 -1.57
N ILE A 12 12.67 -12.84 -1.90
CA ILE A 12 13.67 -13.27 -0.91
C ILE A 12 14.28 -12.07 -0.19
N GLU A 13 14.70 -11.04 -0.93
CA GLU A 13 15.30 -9.82 -0.35
C GLU A 13 14.33 -9.11 0.59
N ILE A 14 13.04 -9.01 0.22
CA ILE A 14 12.00 -8.42 1.08
C ILE A 14 11.84 -9.24 2.36
N MET A 15 11.85 -10.57 2.23
CA MET A 15 11.69 -11.46 3.37
C MET A 15 12.86 -11.34 4.36
N GLU A 16 14.08 -11.25 3.86
CA GLU A 16 15.27 -11.07 4.70
C GLU A 16 15.30 -9.69 5.37
N GLU A 17 15.10 -8.61 4.60
CA GLU A 17 15.26 -7.24 5.09
C GLU A 17 14.16 -6.82 6.07
N LEU A 18 12.94 -7.34 5.91
CA LEU A 18 11.81 -7.08 6.82
C LEU A 18 11.54 -8.21 7.81
N PHE A 19 12.36 -9.27 7.80
CA PHE A 19 12.20 -10.46 8.64
C PHE A 19 10.77 -11.06 8.53
N VAL A 20 10.34 -11.31 7.30
CA VAL A 20 9.02 -11.86 7.00
C VAL A 20 9.00 -13.35 7.34
N ASP A 21 8.03 -13.77 8.14
CA ASP A 21 7.85 -15.16 8.55
C ASP A 21 7.09 -15.96 7.48
N GLU A 22 6.08 -15.34 6.86
CA GLU A 22 5.17 -16.00 5.92
C GLU A 22 4.91 -15.10 4.70
N TRP A 23 4.92 -15.72 3.52
CA TRP A 23 4.58 -15.07 2.27
C TRP A 23 3.45 -15.85 1.62
N GLU A 24 2.39 -15.17 1.20
CA GLU A 24 1.22 -15.80 0.56
C GLU A 24 1.65 -16.69 -0.62
N ASP A 25 1.36 -17.99 -0.56
CA ASP A 25 1.93 -18.98 -1.49
C ASP A 25 1.58 -18.70 -2.96
N ASP A 26 0.34 -18.28 -3.22
CA ASP A 26 -0.16 -17.99 -4.57
C ASP A 26 0.19 -16.56 -5.07
N PHE A 27 1.04 -15.83 -4.32
CA PHE A 27 1.47 -14.49 -4.71
C PHE A 27 2.92 -14.48 -5.20
N ASP A 28 3.07 -14.61 -6.52
CA ASP A 28 4.36 -14.41 -7.19
C ASP A 28 4.60 -12.91 -7.43
N TRP A 29 5.63 -12.37 -6.79
CA TRP A 29 5.96 -10.95 -6.84
C TRP A 29 7.11 -10.68 -7.79
N GLU A 30 6.84 -9.84 -8.78
CA GLU A 30 7.84 -9.31 -9.69
C GLU A 30 8.21 -7.87 -9.31
N PRO A 31 9.51 -7.57 -9.16
CA PRO A 31 10.03 -6.22 -9.00
C PRO A 31 9.44 -5.21 -9.99
N SER A 32 9.08 -4.03 -9.49
CA SER A 32 8.51 -2.95 -10.31
C SER A 32 9.10 -1.59 -9.96
N TYR A 33 9.55 -0.90 -11.01
CA TYR A 33 10.02 0.48 -10.97
C TYR A 33 8.87 1.50 -11.02
N ASN A 34 7.61 1.04 -11.10
CA ASN A 34 6.49 1.93 -11.40
C ASN A 34 5.13 1.40 -10.92
N ILE A 35 4.97 1.23 -9.61
CA ILE A 35 3.70 0.80 -8.99
C ILE A 35 2.80 2.01 -8.83
N ALA A 36 1.65 2.00 -9.49
CA ALA A 36 0.62 3.03 -9.45
C ALA A 36 -0.59 2.62 -8.59
N PRO A 37 -1.44 3.57 -8.18
CA PRO A 37 -2.77 3.26 -7.68
C PRO A 37 -3.51 2.27 -8.56
N THR A 38 -4.40 1.50 -7.95
CA THR A 38 -5.19 0.43 -8.56
C THR A 38 -4.42 -0.83 -8.95
N GLN A 39 -3.14 -0.90 -8.60
CA GLN A 39 -2.33 -2.12 -8.78
C GLN A 39 -2.21 -2.88 -7.46
N ILE A 40 -1.90 -4.17 -7.58
CA ILE A 40 -1.60 -5.05 -6.44
C ILE A 40 -0.11 -4.90 -6.09
N SER A 41 0.22 -4.82 -4.80
CA SER A 41 1.60 -4.88 -4.35
C SER A 41 1.72 -5.63 -3.01
N PRO A 42 2.94 -6.05 -2.61
CA PRO A 42 3.19 -6.71 -1.35
C PRO A 42 2.96 -5.76 -0.17
N ILE A 43 2.12 -6.18 0.77
CA ILE A 43 1.84 -5.45 2.01
C ILE A 43 2.12 -6.36 3.20
N LEU A 44 2.85 -5.82 4.18
CA LEU A 44 3.21 -6.54 5.39
C LEU A 44 2.16 -6.31 6.48
N LEU A 45 1.65 -7.41 7.04
CA LEU A 45 0.79 -7.47 8.21
C LEU A 45 1.56 -8.03 9.40
N ASN A 46 1.13 -7.68 10.61
CA ASN A 46 1.66 -8.25 11.84
C ASN A 46 0.51 -8.58 12.81
N ASP A 47 0.15 -9.86 12.88
CA ASP A 47 -0.87 -10.44 13.75
C ASP A 47 -0.28 -11.45 14.76
N GLY A 48 1.01 -11.27 15.11
CA GLY A 48 1.81 -12.23 15.87
C GLY A 48 2.88 -12.91 15.01
N LYS A 49 2.72 -12.85 13.68
CA LYS A 49 3.77 -13.13 12.69
C LYS A 49 3.77 -12.04 11.62
N ARG A 50 4.93 -11.82 11.01
CA ARG A 50 5.11 -10.93 9.86
C ARG A 50 4.72 -11.66 8.59
N LYS A 51 3.55 -11.32 8.05
CA LYS A 51 2.98 -11.97 6.87
C LYS A 51 2.86 -10.98 5.72
N VAL A 52 3.34 -11.35 4.54
CA VAL A 52 3.14 -10.56 3.32
C VAL A 52 1.93 -11.08 2.55
N LYS A 53 1.02 -10.16 2.22
CA LYS A 53 -0.16 -10.45 1.38
C LYS A 53 -0.22 -9.52 0.16
N PRO A 54 -0.75 -10.00 -0.98
CA PRO A 54 -1.09 -9.13 -2.11
C PRO A 54 -2.27 -8.25 -1.73
N MET A 55 -2.12 -6.92 -1.85
CA MET A 55 -3.24 -5.99 -1.64
C MET A 55 -3.31 -4.95 -2.75
N TYR A 56 -4.53 -4.55 -3.06
CA TYR A 56 -4.83 -3.53 -4.06
C TYR A 56 -4.66 -2.12 -3.49
N TRP A 57 -3.89 -1.27 -4.16
CA TRP A 57 -3.66 0.12 -3.74
C TRP A 57 -4.86 1.01 -4.08
N GLY A 58 -5.54 1.48 -3.05
CA GLY A 58 -6.78 2.24 -3.12
C GLY A 58 -7.79 1.55 -2.23
N LEU A 59 -7.93 2.06 -1.00
CA LEU A 59 -8.78 1.45 0.02
C LEU A 59 -10.23 1.41 -0.46
N VAL A 60 -10.88 0.26 -0.26
CA VAL A 60 -12.33 0.11 -0.39
C VAL A 60 -12.86 -0.25 0.99
N PRO A 61 -13.58 0.67 1.66
CA PRO A 61 -14.19 0.36 2.94
C PRO A 61 -15.15 -0.83 2.79
N SER A 62 -15.18 -1.72 3.78
CA SER A 62 -16.04 -2.91 3.81
C SER A 62 -17.52 -2.65 3.52
N TRP A 63 -18.04 -1.47 3.89
CA TRP A 63 -19.42 -1.03 3.65
C TRP A 63 -19.67 -0.41 2.27
N ALA A 64 -18.63 -0.22 1.45
CA ALA A 64 -18.77 0.41 0.14
C ALA A 64 -19.60 -0.48 -0.81
N LYS A 65 -20.45 0.15 -1.62
CA LYS A 65 -21.29 -0.56 -2.60
C LYS A 65 -20.54 -0.96 -3.86
N ASP A 66 -19.45 -0.25 -4.16
CA ASP A 66 -18.66 -0.43 -5.36
C ASP A 66 -17.19 -0.01 -5.15
N LYS A 67 -16.34 -0.53 -6.04
CA LYS A 67 -14.88 -0.34 -6.00
C LYS A 67 -14.43 1.04 -6.48
N THR A 68 -15.29 1.86 -7.10
CA THR A 68 -14.88 3.13 -7.73
C THR A 68 -14.35 4.15 -6.73
N ILE A 69 -14.75 4.02 -5.46
CA ILE A 69 -14.26 4.85 -4.36
C ILE A 69 -12.74 4.71 -4.15
N SER A 70 -12.16 3.56 -4.51
CA SER A 70 -10.72 3.26 -4.30
C SER A 70 -9.78 4.28 -4.93
N ALA A 71 -10.12 4.82 -6.11
CA ALA A 71 -9.30 5.80 -6.80
C ALA A 71 -9.12 7.12 -6.01
N LYS A 72 -10.05 7.40 -5.07
CA LYS A 72 -9.99 8.57 -4.18
C LYS A 72 -9.37 8.25 -2.82
N MET A 73 -9.10 6.99 -2.52
CA MET A 73 -8.61 6.49 -1.23
C MET A 73 -7.23 5.85 -1.37
N ILE A 74 -6.35 6.49 -2.15
CA ILE A 74 -4.98 6.04 -2.39
C ILE A 74 -3.99 6.56 -1.33
N ASN A 75 -4.41 7.53 -0.52
CA ASN A 75 -3.67 8.08 0.61
C ASN A 75 -4.68 8.47 1.71
N ALA A 76 -4.24 8.42 2.97
CA ALA A 76 -5.01 8.89 4.11
C ALA A 76 -4.23 9.96 4.88
N ARG A 77 -4.86 11.12 5.10
CA ARG A 77 -4.23 12.25 5.82
C ARG A 77 -4.28 12.01 7.32
N SER A 78 -3.11 11.93 7.93
CA SER A 78 -2.92 11.69 9.37
C SER A 78 -3.78 12.60 10.26
N GLU A 79 -3.92 13.86 9.86
CA GLU A 79 -4.61 14.95 10.54
C GLU A 79 -6.11 14.70 10.69
N THR A 80 -6.69 13.87 9.83
CA THR A 80 -8.14 13.59 9.78
C THR A 80 -8.48 12.10 9.91
N LEU A 81 -7.49 11.26 10.20
CA LEU A 81 -7.65 9.80 10.26
C LEU A 81 -8.74 9.39 11.27
N GLY A 82 -8.75 10.01 12.45
CA GLY A 82 -9.69 9.69 13.53
C GLY A 82 -11.11 10.20 13.31
N GLU A 83 -11.34 11.03 12.29
CA GLU A 83 -12.65 11.65 12.03
C GLU A 83 -13.35 11.02 10.82
N LYS A 84 -12.58 10.53 9.85
CA LYS A 84 -13.12 10.03 8.58
C LYS A 84 -13.70 8.62 8.78
N PRO A 85 -15.00 8.39 8.44
CA PRO A 85 -15.62 7.07 8.58
C PRO A 85 -14.90 5.94 7.85
N SER A 86 -14.20 6.26 6.75
CA SER A 86 -13.43 5.30 5.97
C SER A 86 -12.15 4.81 6.66
N PHE A 87 -11.65 5.51 7.69
CA PHE A 87 -10.35 5.23 8.31
C PHE A 87 -10.42 5.06 9.83
N GLN A 88 -11.32 5.76 10.52
CA GLN A 88 -11.31 5.89 11.99
C GLN A 88 -11.28 4.55 12.74
N SER A 89 -12.01 3.54 12.26
CA SER A 89 -12.04 2.20 12.87
C SER A 89 -10.81 1.37 12.54
N LEU A 90 -10.22 1.59 11.37
CA LEU A 90 -9.08 0.83 10.84
C LEU A 90 -7.79 1.09 11.64
N ILE A 91 -7.64 2.27 12.23
CA ILE A 91 -6.46 2.65 13.04
C ILE A 91 -6.16 1.62 14.13
N TYR A 92 -7.21 1.04 14.73
CA TYR A 92 -7.07 0.14 15.87
C TYR A 92 -6.93 -1.33 15.48
N GLN A 93 -7.37 -1.71 14.28
CA GLN A 93 -7.57 -3.12 13.92
C GLN A 93 -6.90 -3.54 12.61
N LYS A 94 -6.63 -2.59 11.71
CA LYS A 94 -6.26 -2.85 10.33
C LYS A 94 -5.09 -1.97 9.87
N ARG A 95 -4.03 -1.96 10.68
CA ARG A 95 -2.76 -1.34 10.31
C ARG A 95 -1.94 -2.31 9.45
N CYS A 96 -1.20 -1.76 8.51
CA CYS A 96 -0.25 -2.50 7.70
C CYS A 96 1.01 -1.67 7.46
N ILE A 97 2.02 -2.32 6.91
CA ILE A 97 3.23 -1.69 6.40
C ILE A 97 3.21 -1.80 4.88
N VAL A 98 3.15 -0.65 4.21
CA VAL A 98 3.33 -0.56 2.76
C VAL A 98 4.80 -0.70 2.45
N ILE A 99 5.15 -1.77 1.74
CA ILE A 99 6.53 -2.08 1.35
C ILE A 99 6.87 -1.30 0.09
N SER A 100 8.01 -0.62 0.12
CA SER A 100 8.56 0.15 -1.00
C SER A 100 10.06 0.31 -0.81
N ASP A 101 10.81 0.64 -1.85
CA ASP A 101 12.22 1.10 -1.75
C ASP A 101 12.38 2.55 -2.25
N GLY A 102 11.29 3.19 -2.65
CA GLY A 102 11.28 4.56 -3.10
C GLY A 102 9.95 4.99 -3.68
N TYR A 103 9.75 6.28 -3.85
CA TYR A 103 8.54 6.82 -4.43
C TYR A 103 8.79 8.12 -5.19
N PHE A 104 7.84 8.48 -6.04
CA PHE A 104 7.92 9.71 -6.82
C PHE A 104 6.97 10.78 -6.27
N GLU A 105 7.48 12.00 -6.20
CA GLU A 105 6.67 13.20 -6.00
C GLU A 105 6.96 14.23 -7.09
N TRP A 106 5.95 15.03 -7.43
CA TRP A 106 6.04 16.00 -8.51
C TRP A 106 6.06 17.41 -7.94
N LYS A 107 7.24 18.04 -7.99
CA LYS A 107 7.39 19.45 -7.67
C LYS A 107 6.79 20.28 -8.80
N ARG A 108 5.87 21.20 -8.46
CA ARG A 108 5.34 22.16 -9.43
C ARG A 108 6.28 23.36 -9.52
N GLU A 109 6.67 23.71 -10.74
CA GLU A 109 7.41 24.93 -11.06
C GLU A 109 6.70 25.63 -12.23
N GLY A 110 5.90 26.64 -11.89
CA GLY A 110 4.96 27.25 -12.83
C GLY A 110 3.96 26.22 -13.38
N SER A 111 3.91 26.07 -14.70
CA SER A 111 3.08 25.07 -15.39
C SER A 111 3.73 23.69 -15.51
N LYS A 112 5.03 23.55 -15.19
CA LYS A 112 5.77 22.29 -15.29
C LYS A 112 5.65 21.48 -14.01
N LYS A 113 5.69 20.16 -14.16
CA LYS A 113 5.79 19.19 -13.06
C LYS A 113 7.10 18.43 -13.20
N ILE A 114 8.00 18.59 -12.25
CA ILE A 114 9.31 17.92 -12.23
C ILE A 114 9.21 16.71 -11.29
N PRO A 115 9.44 15.48 -11.78
CA PRO A 115 9.45 14.30 -10.94
C PRO A 115 10.72 14.25 -10.10
N TYR A 116 10.57 13.97 -8.81
CA TYR A 116 11.64 13.65 -7.88
C TYR A 116 11.45 12.23 -7.40
N TYR A 117 12.52 11.44 -7.45
CA TYR A 117 12.55 10.11 -6.85
C TYR A 117 13.16 10.22 -5.45
N ILE A 118 12.39 9.79 -4.46
CA ILE A 118 12.75 9.82 -3.05
C ILE A 118 12.95 8.37 -2.62
N ARG A 119 14.12 8.07 -2.08
CA ARG A 119 14.50 6.72 -1.64
C ARG A 119 15.47 6.76 -0.47
N ASP A 120 15.68 5.61 0.15
CA ASP A 120 16.78 5.43 1.10
C ASP A 120 18.14 5.56 0.36
N PRO A 121 19.13 6.28 0.92
CA PRO A 121 20.43 6.48 0.27
C PRO A 121 21.23 5.18 0.12
N ASP A 122 21.02 4.19 1.00
CA ASP A 122 21.69 2.89 0.95
C ASP A 122 20.91 1.87 0.09
N GLY A 123 19.78 2.27 -0.49
CA GLY A 123 18.92 1.37 -1.29
C GLY A 123 18.12 0.38 -0.43
N LYS A 124 17.90 0.69 0.84
CA LYS A 124 17.03 -0.09 1.74
C LYS A 124 15.56 0.12 1.40
N LEU A 125 14.74 -0.82 1.87
CA LEU A 125 13.30 -0.68 1.92
C LEU A 125 12.93 0.52 2.80
N LEU A 126 11.84 1.17 2.41
CA LEU A 126 11.13 2.23 3.08
C LEU A 126 9.76 1.70 3.57
N PRO A 127 9.68 1.16 4.80
CA PRO A 127 8.42 0.78 5.41
C PRO A 127 7.55 2.02 5.66
N MET A 128 6.42 2.12 4.97
CA MET A 128 5.47 3.23 5.17
C MET A 128 4.26 2.74 5.96
N ALA A 129 3.77 3.57 6.88
CA ALA A 129 2.54 3.26 7.60
C ALA A 129 1.35 3.26 6.64
N GLY A 130 0.52 2.22 6.70
CA GLY A 130 -0.71 2.11 5.92
C GLY A 130 -1.88 1.61 6.75
N LEU A 131 -3.08 1.77 6.18
CA LEU A 131 -4.30 1.14 6.66
C LEU A 131 -4.83 0.21 5.58
N TRP A 132 -5.44 -0.88 5.98
CA TRP A 132 -6.07 -1.82 5.06
C TRP A 132 -7.52 -2.10 5.45
N ASP A 133 -8.30 -2.61 4.51
CA ASP A 133 -9.62 -3.16 4.80
C ASP A 133 -9.90 -4.32 3.84
N GLU A 134 -10.90 -5.09 4.22
CA GLU A 134 -11.44 -6.18 3.43
C GLU A 134 -12.79 -5.79 2.86
N TRP A 135 -12.95 -6.00 1.56
CA TRP A 135 -14.20 -5.72 0.87
C TRP A 135 -14.62 -6.93 0.03
N ILE A 136 -15.88 -7.30 0.13
CA ILE A 136 -16.48 -8.38 -0.66
C ILE A 136 -17.30 -7.71 -1.77
N ASP A 137 -17.00 -8.04 -3.01
CA ASP A 137 -17.74 -7.49 -4.15
C ASP A 137 -19.05 -8.23 -4.39
N LYS A 138 -19.85 -7.74 -5.34
CA LYS A 138 -21.17 -8.33 -5.67
C LYS A 138 -21.10 -9.75 -6.22
N GLN A 139 -19.92 -10.23 -6.58
CA GLN A 139 -19.68 -11.61 -7.04
C GLN A 139 -19.11 -12.48 -5.92
N GLU A 140 -19.22 -12.03 -4.65
CA GLU A 140 -18.66 -12.68 -3.46
C GLU A 140 -17.13 -12.83 -3.50
N LYS A 141 -16.45 -12.06 -4.37
CA LYS A 141 -14.99 -12.06 -4.41
C LYS A 141 -14.46 -11.12 -3.33
N ARG A 142 -13.59 -11.68 -2.50
CA ARG A 142 -12.87 -10.96 -1.44
C ARG A 142 -11.71 -10.15 -2.02
N TRP A 143 -11.61 -8.90 -1.60
CA TRP A 143 -10.53 -7.97 -1.93
C TRP A 143 -9.86 -7.49 -0.66
N LEU A 144 -8.54 -7.60 -0.60
CA LEU A 144 -7.72 -6.89 0.37
C LEU A 144 -7.23 -5.59 -0.27
N THR A 145 -7.51 -4.47 0.38
CA THR A 145 -7.21 -3.13 -0.16
C THR A 145 -6.50 -2.30 0.88
N TYR A 146 -5.63 -1.38 0.46
CA TYR A 146 -4.89 -0.53 1.37
C TYR A 146 -4.78 0.92 0.89
N THR A 147 -4.46 1.81 1.82
CA THR A 147 -4.12 3.21 1.60
C THR A 147 -2.87 3.63 2.35
#